data_AF-A0A936EKW0-F1
#
_entry.id   AF-A0A936EKW0-F1
#
_cell.length_a   1.000
_cell.length_b   1.000
_cell.length_c   1.000
_cell.angle_alpha   90.00
_cell.angle_beta   90.00
_cell.angle_gamma   90.00
#
_symmetry.space_group_name_H-M   'P 1'
#
loop_
_entity.id
_entity.type
_entity.pdbx_description
1 polymer ?
#
loop_
_entity_poly.entity_id
_entity_poly.type
_entity_poly.pdbx_seq_one_letter_code
_entity_poly.pdbx_strand_id
1 'polypeptide(L)'
;MKKLILLFLLAFSISAQAQKITGCGFKVPPRSLLKSNFASVYEAKDILNSMLDSIKWKENFSIREQNGIRNAYATIIRNARWIIYDNDFLEDIDAYSATKWASISVLAHEMGHHYYNHVVSNQGSTPPKEIEADAFSGYVMYKLGANLNESLAAMNAIASDQASYSHPAKRDRLTAITRGWNTAKSEVPGNTNGNTNPNQGGNTNPNQGGNTNPNQGGNTNPNQGGGGNTNLPPVDDPSWISLTIQSASTQTVQLSDDGRTYQPAEIKAGEAFLFRFEIYQYGWLKLPYFNGSRTYKLMHGKDYSILWNRRSKNWTVVEVPN
;
A
#
# COMPACT_ATOMS: atom_id res chain seq x y z
N MET A 1 -3.45 21.92 -71.20
CA MET A 1 -4.07 20.86 -70.36
C MET A 1 -3.54 21.00 -68.94
N LYS A 2 -4.28 21.65 -68.03
CA LYS A 2 -3.88 21.81 -66.62
C LYS A 2 -4.37 20.58 -65.85
N LYS A 3 -3.45 19.71 -65.41
CA LYS A 3 -3.77 18.56 -64.56
C LYS A 3 -4.03 19.05 -63.14
N LEU A 4 -5.28 18.97 -62.70
CA LEU A 4 -5.69 19.22 -61.33
C LEU A 4 -5.36 17.95 -60.51
N ILE A 5 -4.35 18.04 -59.64
CA ILE A 5 -4.04 16.96 -58.70
C ILE A 5 -5.03 17.07 -57.54
N LEU A 6 -5.96 16.13 -57.48
CA LEU A 6 -6.95 15.99 -56.42
C LEU A 6 -6.24 15.44 -55.17
N LEU A 7 -6.07 16.27 -54.14
CA LEU A 7 -5.50 15.86 -52.86
C LEU A 7 -6.58 15.10 -52.06
N PHE A 8 -6.46 13.79 -51.98
CA PHE A 8 -7.36 12.95 -51.18
C PHE A 8 -6.94 13.08 -49.70
N LEU A 9 -7.64 13.92 -48.93
CA LEU A 9 -7.51 13.99 -47.47
C LEU A 9 -8.12 12.72 -46.86
N LEU A 10 -7.28 11.73 -46.60
CA LEU A 10 -7.65 10.54 -45.83
C LEU A 10 -7.87 10.98 -44.37
N ALA A 11 -9.12 11.19 -43.98
CA ALA A 11 -9.48 11.43 -42.59
C ALA A 11 -9.26 10.13 -41.80
N PHE A 12 -8.08 9.97 -41.21
CA PHE A 12 -7.82 8.92 -40.23
C PHE A 12 -8.63 9.25 -38.97
N SER A 13 -9.76 8.58 -38.81
CA SER A 13 -10.48 8.58 -37.54
C SER A 13 -9.63 7.85 -36.50
N ILE A 14 -8.85 8.60 -35.71
CA ILE A 14 -8.11 8.06 -34.57
C ILE A 14 -9.16 7.65 -33.53
N SER A 15 -9.51 6.38 -33.53
CA SER A 15 -10.34 5.80 -32.49
C SER A 15 -9.50 5.75 -31.22
N ALA A 16 -9.74 6.66 -30.28
CA ALA A 16 -9.12 6.61 -28.96
C ALA A 16 -9.66 5.38 -28.23
N GLN A 17 -8.93 4.26 -28.28
CA GLN A 17 -9.25 3.10 -27.47
C GLN A 17 -8.94 3.40 -26.02
N ALA A 18 -9.91 3.20 -25.13
CA ALA A 18 -9.69 3.31 -23.70
C ALA A 18 -8.62 2.29 -23.27
N GLN A 19 -7.58 2.78 -22.58
CA GLN A 19 -6.48 1.93 -22.11
C GLN A 19 -7.01 0.91 -21.08
N LYS A 20 -6.78 -0.38 -21.32
CA LYS A 20 -7.21 -1.46 -20.42
C LYS A 20 -6.54 -1.30 -19.05
N ILE A 21 -7.32 -1.47 -17.98
CA ILE A 21 -6.85 -1.48 -16.59
C ILE A 21 -6.95 -2.90 -16.03
N THR A 22 -5.94 -3.35 -15.29
CA THR A 22 -5.92 -4.66 -14.64
C THR A 22 -6.74 -4.71 -13.34
N GLY A 23 -6.88 -5.91 -12.76
CA GLY A 23 -7.54 -6.09 -11.45
C GLY A 23 -6.90 -5.30 -10.30
N CYS A 24 -5.60 -5.02 -10.40
CA CYS A 24 -4.81 -4.26 -9.40
C CYS A 24 -4.64 -2.77 -9.79
N GLY A 25 -5.35 -2.31 -10.83
CA GLY A 25 -5.37 -0.90 -11.23
C GLY A 25 -4.20 -0.48 -12.14
N PHE A 26 -3.47 -1.43 -12.73
CA PHE A 26 -2.38 -1.14 -13.65
C PHE A 26 -2.91 -0.84 -15.04
N LYS A 27 -2.47 0.29 -15.63
CA LYS A 27 -2.68 0.57 -17.04
C LYS A 27 -1.83 -0.39 -17.86
N VAL A 28 -2.47 -1.19 -18.71
CA VAL A 28 -1.75 -2.11 -19.59
C VAL A 28 -0.87 -1.29 -20.55
N PRO A 29 0.47 -1.49 -20.55
CA PRO A 29 1.34 -0.76 -21.45
C PRO A 29 1.12 -1.20 -22.91
N PRO A 30 1.54 -0.36 -23.89
CA PRO A 30 1.61 -0.76 -25.29
C PRO A 30 2.48 -2.02 -25.46
N ARG A 31 2.19 -2.81 -26.48
CA ARG A 31 3.04 -3.94 -26.88
C ARG A 31 4.43 -3.42 -27.28
N SER A 32 5.46 -3.95 -26.65
CA SER A 32 6.84 -3.73 -27.05
C SER A 32 7.12 -4.53 -28.32
N LEU A 33 7.75 -3.88 -29.30
CA LEU A 33 8.31 -4.56 -30.48
C LEU A 33 9.67 -5.19 -30.17
N LEU A 34 10.25 -4.85 -29.02
CA LEU A 34 11.48 -5.42 -28.49
C LEU A 34 11.08 -6.46 -27.45
N LYS A 35 11.24 -7.75 -27.78
CA LYS A 35 11.11 -8.81 -26.77
C LYS A 35 12.26 -8.67 -25.77
N SER A 36 11.93 -8.45 -24.50
CA SER A 36 12.90 -8.62 -23.43
C SER A 36 12.93 -10.11 -23.06
N ASN A 37 14.06 -10.62 -22.60
CA ASN A 37 14.16 -12.02 -22.16
C ASN A 37 13.60 -12.16 -20.73
N PHE A 38 12.30 -11.94 -20.50
CA PHE A 38 11.67 -12.45 -19.28
C PHE A 38 11.51 -13.96 -19.48
N ALA A 39 12.48 -14.69 -18.94
CA ALA A 39 12.82 -16.06 -19.30
C ALA A 39 11.91 -17.03 -18.56
N SER A 40 10.74 -17.27 -19.16
CA SER A 40 9.88 -18.42 -18.85
C SER A 40 9.32 -18.46 -17.41
N VAL A 41 8.37 -19.38 -17.21
CA VAL A 41 7.84 -19.74 -15.89
C VAL A 41 8.91 -20.11 -14.85
N TYR A 42 10.11 -20.53 -15.26
CA TYR A 42 11.20 -20.83 -14.36
C TYR A 42 11.83 -19.56 -13.75
N GLU A 43 12.11 -18.50 -14.53
CA GLU A 43 12.63 -17.23 -13.97
C GLU A 43 11.62 -16.62 -13.00
N ALA A 44 10.33 -16.60 -13.37
CA ALA A 44 9.28 -16.07 -12.50
C ALA A 44 9.16 -16.87 -11.18
N LYS A 45 9.33 -18.19 -11.23
CA LYS A 45 9.37 -19.05 -10.03
C LYS A 45 10.60 -18.77 -9.17
N ASP A 46 11.78 -18.64 -9.78
CA ASP A 46 13.03 -18.38 -9.05
C ASP A 46 13.04 -17.00 -8.40
N ILE A 47 12.45 -16.00 -9.07
CA ILE A 47 12.19 -14.68 -8.50
C ILE A 47 11.30 -14.81 -7.26
N LEU A 48 10.16 -15.50 -7.34
CA LEU A 48 9.26 -15.68 -6.18
C LEU A 48 9.93 -16.47 -5.04
N ASN A 49 10.72 -17.49 -5.35
CA ASN A 49 11.49 -18.21 -4.33
C ASN A 49 12.50 -17.29 -3.63
N SER A 50 13.20 -16.45 -4.41
CA SER A 50 14.12 -15.45 -3.85
C SER A 50 13.39 -14.46 -2.95
N MET A 51 12.16 -14.05 -3.32
CA MET A 51 11.32 -13.20 -2.47
C MET A 51 10.97 -13.89 -1.14
N LEU A 52 10.48 -15.14 -1.20
CA LEU A 52 10.15 -15.96 -0.03
C LEU A 52 11.35 -16.10 0.92
N ASP A 53 12.50 -16.45 0.37
CA ASP A 53 13.75 -16.64 1.11
C ASP A 53 14.22 -15.33 1.76
N SER A 54 14.13 -14.21 1.04
CA SER A 54 14.58 -12.89 1.52
C SER A 54 13.85 -12.41 2.78
N ILE A 55 12.59 -12.83 2.95
CA ILE A 55 11.75 -12.51 4.12
C ILE A 55 11.55 -13.72 5.05
N LYS A 56 12.21 -14.84 4.78
CA LYS A 56 12.11 -16.10 5.52
C LYS A 56 10.67 -16.61 5.67
N TRP A 57 9.82 -16.36 4.68
CA TRP A 57 8.44 -16.81 4.70
C TRP A 57 8.32 -18.19 4.07
N LYS A 58 7.89 -19.18 4.86
CA LYS A 58 7.78 -20.59 4.45
C LYS A 58 6.40 -20.93 3.87
N GLU A 59 5.97 -20.17 2.88
CA GLU A 59 4.70 -20.40 2.17
C GLU A 59 4.94 -21.09 0.83
N ASN A 60 3.93 -21.79 0.32
CA ASN A 60 3.99 -22.43 -0.99
C ASN A 60 3.09 -21.71 -1.99
N PHE A 61 3.68 -21.23 -3.08
CA PHE A 61 2.96 -20.70 -4.23
C PHE A 61 3.05 -21.64 -5.41
N SER A 62 1.91 -21.84 -6.08
CA SER A 62 1.91 -22.35 -7.44
C SER A 62 1.95 -21.16 -8.39
N ILE A 63 2.84 -21.18 -9.37
CA ILE A 63 2.93 -20.15 -10.39
C ILE A 63 2.48 -20.71 -11.74
N ARG A 64 1.75 -19.91 -12.52
CA ARG A 64 1.31 -20.29 -13.86
C ARG A 64 1.43 -19.11 -14.82
N GLU A 65 2.14 -19.35 -15.92
CA GLU A 65 2.08 -18.48 -17.08
C GLU A 65 0.76 -18.71 -17.85
N GLN A 66 0.05 -17.64 -18.19
CA GLN A 66 -1.16 -17.64 -19.00
C GLN A 66 -1.19 -16.39 -19.89
N ASN A 67 -0.63 -16.49 -21.09
CA ASN A 67 -0.58 -15.35 -22.02
C ASN A 67 -1.96 -15.02 -22.62
N GLY A 68 -2.18 -13.74 -22.92
CA GLY A 68 -3.43 -13.21 -23.49
C GLY A 68 -4.34 -12.52 -22.46
N ILE A 69 -4.09 -12.67 -21.16
CA ILE A 69 -4.88 -11.99 -20.11
C ILE A 69 -4.45 -10.54 -19.91
N ARG A 70 -3.25 -10.15 -20.37
CA ARG A 70 -2.63 -8.83 -20.19
C ARG A 70 -2.66 -8.36 -18.73
N ASN A 71 -2.28 -9.26 -17.82
CA ASN A 71 -2.38 -9.07 -16.38
C ASN A 71 -1.46 -10.03 -15.61
N ALA A 72 -1.20 -9.72 -14.34
CA ALA A 72 -0.80 -10.68 -13.32
C ALA A 72 -1.81 -10.59 -12.16
N TYR A 73 -2.12 -11.70 -11.51
CA TYR A 73 -3.03 -11.70 -10.36
C TYR A 73 -2.81 -12.88 -9.42
N ALA A 74 -2.98 -12.62 -8.13
CA ALA A 74 -3.06 -13.61 -7.07
C ALA A 74 -4.48 -14.21 -6.95
N THR A 75 -4.58 -15.52 -6.72
CA THR A 75 -5.87 -16.20 -6.53
C THR A 75 -5.73 -17.51 -5.74
N ILE A 76 -6.86 -18.07 -5.30
CA ILE A 76 -6.92 -19.41 -4.70
C ILE A 76 -7.71 -20.33 -5.64
N ILE A 77 -7.09 -21.43 -6.06
CA ILE A 77 -7.73 -22.46 -6.89
C ILE A 77 -7.58 -23.79 -6.17
N ARG A 78 -8.71 -24.44 -5.86
CA ARG A 78 -8.74 -25.73 -5.15
C ARG A 78 -7.91 -25.71 -3.86
N ASN A 79 -8.10 -24.67 -3.04
CA ASN A 79 -7.41 -24.43 -1.77
C ASN A 79 -5.88 -24.29 -1.87
N ALA A 80 -5.33 -24.06 -3.06
CA ALA A 80 -3.91 -23.74 -3.25
C ALA A 80 -3.75 -22.26 -3.65
N ARG A 81 -2.67 -21.62 -3.19
CA ARG A 81 -2.31 -20.25 -3.57
C ARG A 81 -1.68 -20.23 -4.95
N TRP A 82 -2.23 -19.44 -5.87
CA TRP A 82 -1.73 -19.27 -7.22
C TRP A 82 -1.34 -17.82 -7.49
N ILE A 83 -0.25 -17.63 -8.24
CA ILE A 83 0.05 -16.39 -8.96
C ILE A 83 -0.01 -16.74 -10.45
N ILE A 84 -0.94 -16.10 -11.16
CA ILE A 84 -1.14 -16.28 -12.60
C ILE A 84 -0.66 -15.00 -13.29
N TYR A 85 0.21 -15.13 -14.28
CA TYR A 85 0.77 -13.97 -14.96
C TYR A 85 0.82 -14.17 -16.47
N ASP A 86 0.76 -13.06 -17.21
CA ASP A 86 1.00 -13.00 -18.64
C ASP A 86 2.44 -12.54 -18.90
N ASN A 87 3.24 -13.37 -19.55
CA ASN A 87 4.63 -13.07 -19.84
C ASN A 87 4.78 -11.86 -20.77
N ASP A 88 3.92 -11.74 -21.79
CA ASP A 88 3.92 -10.58 -22.70
C ASP A 88 3.64 -9.29 -21.92
N PHE A 89 2.79 -9.35 -20.89
CA PHE A 89 2.50 -8.18 -20.05
C PHE A 89 3.69 -7.77 -19.19
N LEU A 90 4.40 -8.73 -18.59
CA LEU A 90 5.59 -8.44 -17.79
C LEU A 90 6.74 -7.90 -18.65
N GLU A 91 6.97 -8.49 -19.83
CA GLU A 91 7.98 -8.00 -20.79
C GLU A 91 7.67 -6.56 -21.24
N ASP A 92 6.41 -6.26 -21.55
CA ASP A 92 5.99 -4.92 -21.96
C ASP A 92 6.16 -3.89 -20.84
N ILE A 93 5.91 -4.27 -19.58
CA ILE A 93 6.15 -3.40 -18.43
C ILE A 93 7.65 -3.11 -18.28
N ASP A 94 8.49 -4.13 -18.40
CA ASP A 94 9.94 -3.95 -18.30
C ASP A 94 10.48 -3.04 -19.41
N ALA A 95 9.99 -3.23 -20.64
CA ALA A 95 10.34 -2.37 -21.77
C ALA A 95 9.85 -0.93 -21.56
N TYR A 96 8.62 -0.75 -21.09
CA TYR A 96 8.01 0.57 -20.91
C TYR A 96 8.62 1.36 -19.74
N SER A 97 9.07 0.66 -18.69
CA SER A 97 9.74 1.24 -17.53
C SER A 97 11.27 1.27 -17.62
N ALA A 98 11.82 0.65 -18.67
CA ALA A 98 13.26 0.48 -18.90
C ALA A 98 14.01 -0.26 -17.78
N THR A 99 13.35 -1.18 -17.06
CA THR A 99 13.98 -2.00 -16.02
C THR A 99 13.22 -3.31 -15.74
N LYS A 100 13.96 -4.41 -15.51
CA LYS A 100 13.38 -5.69 -15.05
C LYS A 100 12.77 -5.62 -13.65
N TRP A 101 13.16 -4.64 -12.86
CA TRP A 101 12.61 -4.43 -11.53
C TRP A 101 11.11 -4.11 -11.56
N ALA A 102 10.58 -3.64 -12.69
CA ALA A 102 9.17 -3.36 -12.81
C ALA A 102 8.32 -4.64 -12.79
N SER A 103 8.63 -5.65 -13.60
CA SER A 103 7.95 -6.96 -13.55
C SER A 103 8.14 -7.67 -12.21
N ILE A 104 9.34 -7.59 -11.62
CA ILE A 104 9.63 -8.12 -10.27
C ILE A 104 8.71 -7.45 -9.23
N SER A 105 8.55 -6.12 -9.29
CA SER A 105 7.66 -5.40 -8.36
C SER A 105 6.18 -5.77 -8.50
N VAL A 106 5.73 -6.10 -9.72
CA VAL A 106 4.37 -6.61 -9.98
C VAL A 106 4.20 -7.99 -9.36
N LEU A 107 5.16 -8.90 -9.54
CA LEU A 107 5.11 -10.22 -8.89
C LEU A 107 5.15 -10.12 -7.36
N ALA A 108 5.99 -9.23 -6.82
CA ALA A 108 6.05 -8.96 -5.38
C ALA A 108 4.71 -8.42 -4.85
N HIS A 109 4.04 -7.56 -5.61
CA HIS A 109 2.72 -7.06 -5.27
C HIS A 109 1.68 -8.20 -5.21
N GLU A 110 1.66 -9.10 -6.19
CA GLU A 110 0.78 -10.28 -6.16
C GLU A 110 1.09 -11.23 -5.00
N MET A 111 2.37 -11.39 -4.65
CA MET A 111 2.78 -12.11 -3.45
C MET A 111 2.29 -11.41 -2.18
N GLY A 112 2.26 -10.08 -2.16
CA GLY A 112 1.70 -9.27 -1.07
C GLY A 112 0.20 -9.51 -0.85
N HIS A 113 -0.58 -9.69 -1.92
CA HIS A 113 -1.99 -10.08 -1.79
C HIS A 113 -2.17 -11.44 -1.09
N HIS A 114 -1.24 -12.38 -1.29
CA HIS A 114 -1.25 -13.63 -0.53
C HIS A 114 -0.80 -13.44 0.91
N TYR A 115 0.26 -12.66 1.14
CA TYR A 115 0.84 -12.41 2.47
C TYR A 115 -0.21 -11.86 3.45
N TYR A 116 -1.01 -10.89 3.00
CA TYR A 116 -2.10 -10.30 3.79
C TYR A 116 -3.46 -10.99 3.61
N ASN A 117 -3.51 -12.19 3.00
CA ASN A 117 -4.73 -12.97 2.79
C ASN A 117 -5.86 -12.24 2.03
N HIS A 118 -5.52 -11.28 1.16
CA HIS A 118 -6.48 -10.49 0.39
C HIS A 118 -7.37 -11.33 -0.54
N VAL A 119 -6.84 -12.47 -0.99
CA VAL A 119 -7.46 -13.40 -1.95
C VAL A 119 -8.42 -14.40 -1.30
N VAL A 120 -8.54 -14.42 0.03
CA VAL A 120 -9.48 -15.32 0.74
C VAL A 120 -10.92 -14.80 0.68
N SER A 121 -11.08 -13.47 0.60
CA SER A 121 -12.40 -12.82 0.50
C SER A 121 -12.85 -12.64 -0.96
N ASN A 122 -14.15 -12.73 -1.22
CA ASN A 122 -14.74 -12.46 -2.54
C ASN A 122 -14.88 -10.96 -2.87
N GLN A 123 -14.36 -10.06 -2.03
CA GLN A 123 -14.56 -8.60 -2.19
C GLN A 123 -13.69 -7.95 -3.27
N GLY A 124 -12.83 -8.71 -3.97
CA GLY A 124 -11.94 -8.17 -4.99
C GLY A 124 -10.95 -7.14 -4.43
N SER A 125 -10.47 -6.25 -5.30
CA SER A 125 -9.54 -5.17 -4.96
C SER A 125 -10.24 -4.05 -4.20
N THR A 126 -9.59 -3.55 -3.14
CA THR A 126 -10.00 -2.38 -2.38
C THR A 126 -8.78 -1.51 -2.12
N PRO A 127 -8.95 -0.18 -1.91
CA PRO A 127 -7.81 0.70 -1.73
C PRO A 127 -6.86 0.27 -0.59
N PRO A 128 -7.34 -0.25 0.56
CA PRO A 128 -6.47 -0.84 1.58
C PRO A 128 -5.60 -1.98 1.10
N LYS A 129 -6.22 -2.99 0.46
CA LYS A 129 -5.54 -4.19 -0.01
C LYS A 129 -4.41 -3.86 -0.98
N GLU A 130 -4.67 -2.91 -1.87
CA GLU A 130 -3.66 -2.42 -2.81
C GLU A 130 -2.50 -1.76 -2.06
N ILE A 131 -2.77 -0.86 -1.12
CA ILE A 131 -1.71 -0.14 -0.39
C ILE A 131 -0.85 -1.07 0.45
N GLU A 132 -1.45 -2.09 1.07
CA GLU A 132 -0.74 -3.14 1.79
C GLU A 132 0.15 -3.96 0.84
N ALA A 133 -0.37 -4.37 -0.31
CA ALA A 133 0.39 -5.10 -1.33
C ALA A 133 1.54 -4.27 -1.94
N ASP A 134 1.38 -2.95 -2.09
CA ASP A 134 2.46 -2.04 -2.49
C ASP A 134 3.56 -1.90 -1.46
N ALA A 135 3.19 -1.72 -0.19
CA ALA A 135 4.16 -1.62 0.88
C ALA A 135 4.95 -2.94 0.99
N PHE A 136 4.28 -4.08 0.85
CA PHE A 136 4.95 -5.36 0.76
C PHE A 136 5.89 -5.45 -0.46
N SER A 137 5.44 -5.01 -1.64
CA SER A 137 6.27 -4.97 -2.84
C SER A 137 7.54 -4.16 -2.59
N GLY A 138 7.44 -2.93 -2.10
CA GLY A 138 8.61 -2.10 -1.76
C GLY A 138 9.54 -2.75 -0.73
N TYR A 139 8.99 -3.40 0.30
CA TYR A 139 9.77 -4.11 1.32
C TYR A 139 10.61 -5.24 0.71
N VAL A 140 9.99 -6.11 -0.09
CA VAL A 140 10.67 -7.22 -0.77
C VAL A 140 11.67 -6.71 -1.80
N MET A 141 11.33 -5.67 -2.55
CA MET A 141 12.23 -5.08 -3.56
C MET A 141 13.56 -4.62 -2.95
N TYR A 142 13.54 -3.97 -1.78
CA TYR A 142 14.79 -3.64 -1.07
C TYR A 142 15.58 -4.89 -0.66
N LYS A 143 14.90 -5.91 -0.11
CA LYS A 143 15.55 -7.16 0.34
C LYS A 143 16.20 -7.92 -0.81
N LEU A 144 15.69 -7.78 -2.04
CA LEU A 144 16.27 -8.31 -3.26
C LEU A 144 17.41 -7.45 -3.84
N GLY A 145 17.65 -6.25 -3.29
CA GLY A 145 18.74 -5.36 -3.68
C GLY A 145 18.34 -4.23 -4.65
N ALA A 146 17.06 -4.05 -4.95
CA ALA A 146 16.60 -2.94 -5.79
C ALA A 146 16.79 -1.60 -5.06
N ASN A 147 17.21 -0.57 -5.80
CA ASN A 147 17.17 0.78 -5.28
C ASN A 147 15.73 1.34 -5.28
N LEU A 148 15.51 2.48 -4.64
CA LEU A 148 14.17 3.07 -4.51
C LEU A 148 13.56 3.43 -5.88
N ASN A 149 14.34 3.99 -6.81
CA ASN A 149 13.83 4.36 -8.13
C ASN A 149 13.38 3.14 -8.93
N GLU A 150 14.14 2.04 -8.86
CA GLU A 150 13.78 0.76 -9.45
C GLU A 150 12.48 0.20 -8.85
N SER A 151 12.32 0.31 -7.52
CA SER A 151 11.11 -0.12 -6.81
C SER A 151 9.87 0.66 -7.20
N LEU A 152 10.03 1.92 -7.62
CA LEU A 152 8.94 2.81 -8.02
C LEU A 152 8.64 2.76 -9.54
N ALA A 153 9.49 2.10 -10.33
CA ALA A 153 9.47 2.18 -11.79
C ALA A 153 8.14 1.74 -12.41
N ALA A 154 7.59 0.59 -11.97
CA ALA A 154 6.30 0.10 -12.46
C ALA A 154 5.17 1.10 -12.19
N MET A 155 4.99 1.53 -10.94
CA MET A 155 3.87 2.43 -10.58
C MET A 155 4.00 3.81 -11.22
N ASN A 156 5.22 4.33 -11.41
CA ASN A 156 5.42 5.56 -12.18
C ASN A 156 4.90 5.42 -13.62
N ALA A 157 5.18 4.28 -14.25
CA ALA A 157 4.82 4.03 -15.64
C ALA A 157 3.32 3.70 -15.83
N ILE A 158 2.73 2.88 -14.95
CA ILE A 158 1.42 2.25 -15.22
C ILE A 158 0.30 2.62 -14.25
N ALA A 159 0.53 3.37 -13.17
CA ALA A 159 -0.55 3.74 -12.27
C ALA A 159 -1.41 4.91 -12.81
N SER A 160 -2.68 4.97 -12.38
CA SER A 160 -3.57 6.10 -12.59
C SER A 160 -3.25 7.25 -11.63
N ASP A 161 -3.17 8.48 -12.11
CA ASP A 161 -2.97 9.65 -11.23
C ASP A 161 -4.21 9.95 -10.38
N GLN A 162 -5.38 9.47 -10.81
CA GLN A 162 -6.64 9.61 -10.08
C GLN A 162 -7.02 8.30 -9.38
N ALA A 163 -7.45 8.42 -8.12
CA ALA A 163 -8.01 7.31 -7.36
C ALA A 163 -9.41 6.94 -7.88
N SER A 164 -9.78 5.68 -7.70
CA SER A 164 -11.12 5.15 -7.95
C SER A 164 -11.73 4.60 -6.66
N TYR A 165 -12.93 4.03 -6.78
CA TYR A 165 -13.54 3.33 -5.65
C TYR A 165 -12.75 2.07 -5.22
N SER A 166 -12.07 1.39 -6.13
CA SER A 166 -11.33 0.15 -5.78
C SER A 166 -9.83 0.36 -5.71
N HIS A 167 -9.29 1.40 -6.35
CA HIS A 167 -7.84 1.57 -6.53
C HIS A 167 -7.36 2.94 -6.03
N PRO A 168 -6.26 3.00 -5.27
CA PRO A 168 -5.66 4.27 -4.86
C PRO A 168 -5.05 5.03 -6.04
N ALA A 169 -4.83 6.33 -5.86
CA ALA A 169 -4.08 7.15 -6.82
C ALA A 169 -2.58 6.79 -6.81
N LYS A 170 -1.89 7.00 -7.94
CA LYS A 170 -0.44 6.78 -8.13
C LYS A 170 0.38 7.32 -6.97
N ARG A 171 0.10 8.55 -6.52
CA ARG A 171 0.84 9.19 -5.43
C ARG A 171 0.80 8.37 -4.14
N ASP A 172 -0.37 7.86 -3.77
CA ASP A 172 -0.55 7.07 -2.55
C ASP A 172 0.12 5.69 -2.70
N ARG A 173 0.09 5.12 -3.90
CA ARG A 173 0.75 3.86 -4.25
C ARG A 173 2.28 3.94 -4.18
N LEU A 174 2.87 4.96 -4.81
CA LEU A 174 4.31 5.27 -4.71
C LEU A 174 4.76 5.52 -3.26
N THR A 175 3.92 6.18 -2.47
CA THR A 175 4.19 6.44 -1.05
C THR A 175 4.22 5.13 -0.26
N ALA A 176 3.29 4.20 -0.52
CA ALA A 176 3.24 2.90 0.12
C ALA A 176 4.47 2.04 -0.21
N ILE A 177 4.88 1.99 -1.49
CA ILE A 177 6.11 1.31 -1.92
C ILE A 177 7.33 1.90 -1.20
N THR A 178 7.45 3.24 -1.19
CA THR A 178 8.55 3.94 -0.53
C THR A 178 8.63 3.63 0.96
N ARG A 179 7.47 3.58 1.64
CA ARG A 179 7.38 3.18 3.05
C ARG A 179 7.95 1.78 3.26
N GLY A 180 7.45 0.79 2.50
CA GLY A 180 7.92 -0.59 2.62
C GLY A 180 9.42 -0.75 2.38
N TRP A 181 9.92 -0.08 1.35
CA TRP A 181 11.35 -0.08 1.00
C TRP A 181 12.21 0.50 2.14
N ASN A 182 11.79 1.63 2.72
CA ASN A 182 12.49 2.24 3.85
C ASN A 182 12.43 1.39 5.13
N THR A 183 11.30 0.71 5.39
CA THR A 183 11.19 -0.24 6.51
C THR A 183 12.19 -1.37 6.37
N ALA A 184 12.31 -1.98 5.19
CA ALA A 184 13.29 -3.05 4.97
C ALA A 184 14.75 -2.55 5.12
N LYS A 185 15.00 -1.29 4.71
CA LYS A 185 16.30 -0.63 4.83
C LYS A 185 16.72 -0.36 6.27
N SER A 186 15.80 0.02 7.15
CA SER A 186 16.13 0.27 8.56
C SER A 186 16.45 -1.01 9.34
N GLU A 187 16.08 -2.18 8.82
CA GLU A 187 16.37 -3.48 9.44
C GLU A 187 17.80 -4.00 9.19
N VAL A 188 18.57 -3.42 8.26
CA VAL A 188 19.92 -3.88 7.95
C VAL A 188 20.92 -3.28 8.95
N PRO A 189 21.62 -4.10 9.77
CA PRO A 189 22.64 -3.60 10.70
C PRO A 189 23.80 -2.99 9.90
N GLY A 190 24.03 -1.68 10.03
CA GLY A 190 25.13 -0.97 9.36
C GLY A 190 24.74 0.31 8.62
N ASN A 191 23.45 0.63 8.50
CA ASN A 191 22.97 1.90 7.96
C ASN A 191 22.54 2.89 9.07
N THR A 192 23.23 2.87 10.21
CA THR A 192 23.13 3.90 11.26
C THR A 192 24.16 4.99 11.01
N ASN A 193 23.95 5.78 9.96
CA ASN A 193 24.45 7.17 9.90
C ASN A 193 23.33 8.14 10.32
N GLY A 194 22.58 7.75 11.35
CA GLY A 194 21.81 8.64 12.21
C GLY A 194 22.44 8.56 13.59
N ASN A 195 23.02 9.66 14.05
CA ASN A 195 23.67 9.80 15.34
C ASN A 195 22.69 9.51 16.49
N THR A 196 22.73 8.30 17.06
CA THR A 196 22.23 8.05 18.42
C THR A 196 23.17 7.09 19.16
N ASN A 197 23.73 7.64 20.24
CA ASN A 197 24.61 7.02 21.21
C ASN A 197 23.96 5.79 21.89
N PRO A 198 24.58 4.60 21.91
CA PRO A 198 24.02 3.43 22.57
C PRO A 198 24.42 3.44 24.04
N ASN A 199 23.48 3.71 24.94
CA ASN A 199 23.63 3.25 26.32
C ASN A 199 22.30 2.79 26.91
N GLN A 200 22.36 1.58 27.49
CA GLN A 200 21.37 0.89 28.31
C GLN A 200 20.19 0.28 27.51
N GLY A 201 19.95 -1.03 27.48
CA GLY A 201 20.50 -2.17 28.23
C GLY A 201 19.37 -3.19 28.38
N GLY A 202 19.57 -4.44 27.94
CA GLY A 202 18.55 -5.49 28.10
C GLY A 202 18.75 -6.71 27.23
N ASN A 203 19.65 -7.59 27.65
CA ASN A 203 19.87 -8.94 27.13
C ASN A 203 18.61 -9.82 27.27
N THR A 204 18.13 -10.46 26.18
CA THR A 204 17.72 -11.88 26.18
C THR A 204 17.82 -12.51 24.79
N ASN A 205 18.58 -13.60 24.74
CA ASN A 205 18.78 -14.60 23.68
C ASN A 205 17.45 -15.15 23.07
N PRO A 206 17.40 -15.54 21.77
CA PRO A 206 16.18 -16.02 21.12
C PRO A 206 16.04 -17.54 21.29
N ASN A 207 14.90 -17.99 21.83
CA ASN A 207 14.53 -19.39 21.82
C ASN A 207 13.40 -19.66 20.79
N GLN A 208 13.53 -20.79 20.12
CA GLN A 208 12.72 -21.26 19.00
C GLN A 208 11.29 -21.65 19.40
N GLY A 209 10.38 -21.54 18.41
CA GLY A 209 9.30 -22.52 18.20
C GLY A 209 7.92 -22.13 18.72
N GLY A 210 6.99 -21.88 17.80
CA GLY A 210 5.57 -21.73 18.10
C GLY A 210 4.72 -21.62 16.84
N ASN A 211 4.30 -22.77 16.31
CA ASN A 211 3.34 -22.91 15.24
C ASN A 211 1.97 -22.35 15.66
N THR A 212 1.46 -21.33 14.96
CA THR A 212 0.03 -20.97 15.01
C THR A 212 -0.51 -20.65 13.62
N ASN A 213 -1.38 -21.54 13.16
CA ASN A 213 -2.40 -21.37 12.13
C ASN A 213 -3.18 -20.04 12.28
N PRO A 214 -3.23 -19.14 11.29
CA PRO A 214 -4.04 -17.94 11.36
C PRO A 214 -5.41 -18.19 10.71
N ASN A 215 -6.29 -18.88 11.43
CA ASN A 215 -7.73 -18.73 11.22
C ASN A 215 -8.25 -17.71 12.23
N GLN A 216 -7.97 -16.44 11.98
CA GLN A 216 -8.66 -15.29 12.58
C GLN A 216 -8.38 -14.09 11.67
N GLY A 217 -9.33 -13.77 10.80
CA GLY A 217 -9.36 -12.49 10.10
C GLY A 217 -9.51 -11.37 11.13
N GLY A 218 -8.39 -10.76 11.48
CA GLY A 218 -8.34 -9.61 12.37
C GLY A 218 -8.86 -8.38 11.64
N ASN A 219 -9.99 -7.86 12.11
CA ASN A 219 -10.37 -6.47 11.91
C ASN A 219 -9.20 -5.61 12.43
N THR A 220 -8.49 -4.92 11.52
CA THR A 220 -7.34 -4.09 11.88
C THR A 220 -7.83 -2.88 12.66
N ASN A 221 -7.82 -3.04 13.98
CA ASN A 221 -7.95 -1.96 14.94
C ASN A 221 -6.76 -1.02 14.75
N PRO A 222 -6.93 0.31 14.60
CA PRO A 222 -5.83 1.24 14.83
C PRO A 222 -5.40 1.01 16.27
N ASN A 223 -4.24 0.37 16.46
CA ASN A 223 -3.75 -0.23 17.69
C ASN A 223 -4.32 0.41 18.98
N GLN A 224 -5.47 -0.08 19.49
CA GLN A 224 -5.91 0.24 20.84
C GLN A 224 -5.13 -0.67 21.78
N GLY A 225 -4.00 -0.14 22.28
CA GLY A 225 -3.47 -0.60 23.56
C GLY A 225 -4.51 -0.31 24.63
N GLY A 226 -5.30 -1.32 24.99
CA GLY A 226 -6.20 -1.27 26.13
C GLY A 226 -5.42 -1.07 27.43
N GLY A 227 -5.88 -0.15 28.26
CA GLY A 227 -5.33 0.14 29.58
C GLY A 227 -4.47 1.39 29.58
N GLY A 228 -4.99 2.47 30.19
CA GLY A 228 -4.28 3.75 30.23
C GLY A 228 -2.88 3.62 30.81
N ASN A 229 -1.86 3.99 30.03
CA ASN A 229 -0.62 4.58 30.51
C ASN A 229 0.17 5.19 29.32
N THR A 230 0.48 6.49 29.44
CA THR A 230 1.68 7.26 29.00
C THR A 230 2.70 6.72 27.96
N ASN A 231 2.34 5.91 26.97
CA ASN A 231 3.29 5.56 25.91
C ASN A 231 3.49 6.76 24.96
N LEU A 232 4.51 7.57 25.25
CA LEU A 232 5.11 8.50 24.31
C LEU A 232 5.34 7.79 22.96
N PRO A 233 5.10 8.45 21.81
CA PRO A 233 5.50 7.87 20.53
C PRO A 233 6.99 7.56 20.59
N PRO A 234 7.46 6.45 19.97
CA PRO A 234 8.89 6.23 19.81
C PRO A 234 9.53 7.51 19.25
N VAL A 235 10.62 7.96 19.87
CA VAL A 235 11.25 9.28 19.62
C VAL A 235 11.55 9.51 18.13
N ASP A 236 11.65 8.43 17.34
CA ASP A 236 12.03 8.44 15.93
C ASP A 236 10.92 7.99 14.95
N ASP A 237 9.65 7.86 15.39
CA ASP A 237 8.55 7.50 14.48
C ASP A 237 7.64 8.70 14.17
N PRO A 238 7.85 9.40 13.03
CA PRO A 238 7.05 10.57 12.67
C PRO A 238 5.65 10.20 12.18
N SER A 239 5.23 8.92 12.19
CA SER A 239 3.88 8.54 11.76
C SER A 239 2.81 8.76 12.82
N TRP A 240 3.21 8.94 14.08
CA TRP A 240 2.29 9.11 15.20
C TRP A 240 1.53 10.44 15.15
N ILE A 241 0.31 10.38 15.66
CA ILE A 241 -0.63 11.49 15.80
C ILE A 241 -1.01 11.59 17.27
N SER A 242 -0.86 12.78 17.86
CA SER A 242 -1.49 13.14 19.12
C SER A 242 -2.85 13.77 18.85
N LEU A 243 -3.92 13.12 19.31
CA LEU A 243 -5.29 13.63 19.21
C LEU A 243 -5.83 13.96 20.60
N THR A 244 -6.13 15.23 20.81
CA THR A 244 -6.73 15.72 22.07
C THR A 244 -8.17 16.15 21.85
N ILE A 245 -8.95 16.21 22.93
CA ILE A 245 -10.30 16.76 22.90
C ILE A 245 -10.53 17.79 24.01
N GLN A 246 -11.10 18.94 23.63
CA GLN A 246 -11.58 19.94 24.57
C GLN A 246 -12.98 19.56 25.06
N SER A 247 -13.03 18.64 26.02
CA SER A 247 -14.25 18.17 26.68
C SER A 247 -13.99 17.98 28.17
N ALA A 248 -15.03 18.15 28.99
CA ALA A 248 -14.98 17.83 30.42
C ALA A 248 -15.24 16.34 30.71
N SER A 249 -15.71 15.60 29.71
CA SER A 249 -15.98 14.15 29.78
C SER A 249 -15.24 13.41 28.68
N THR A 250 -14.92 12.14 28.91
CA THR A 250 -14.47 11.20 27.87
C THR A 250 -15.47 11.20 26.72
N GLN A 251 -14.95 11.13 25.50
CA GLN A 251 -15.76 11.08 24.28
C GLN A 251 -15.32 9.91 23.41
N THR A 252 -16.28 9.30 22.73
CA THR A 252 -16.01 8.30 21.70
C THR A 252 -16.00 8.97 20.33
N VAL A 253 -14.91 8.81 19.60
CA VAL A 253 -14.76 9.23 18.21
C VAL A 253 -14.72 8.02 17.28
N GLN A 254 -14.84 8.26 15.98
CA GLN A 254 -14.80 7.20 14.98
C GLN A 254 -13.55 7.40 14.09
N LEU A 255 -12.61 6.47 14.13
CA LEU A 255 -11.38 6.49 13.33
C LEU A 255 -11.45 5.45 12.21
N SER A 256 -10.82 5.74 11.08
CA SER A 256 -10.82 4.86 9.91
C SER A 256 -9.52 4.99 9.14
N ASP A 257 -8.91 3.86 8.83
CA ASP A 257 -7.73 3.76 7.96
C ASP A 257 -8.07 3.80 6.46
N ASP A 258 -9.33 3.61 6.06
CA ASP A 258 -9.75 3.47 4.65
C ASP A 258 -10.85 4.47 4.23
N GLY A 259 -11.36 5.25 5.19
CA GLY A 259 -12.42 6.22 5.02
C GLY A 259 -13.82 5.60 4.90
N ARG A 260 -13.95 4.28 5.01
CA ARG A 260 -15.18 3.50 4.82
C ARG A 260 -15.61 2.79 6.09
N THR A 261 -14.69 2.03 6.67
CA THR A 261 -14.89 1.24 7.87
C THR A 261 -14.38 2.04 9.05
N TYR A 262 -15.29 2.40 9.97
CA TYR A 262 -14.95 3.22 11.13
C TYR A 262 -15.02 2.39 12.39
N GLN A 263 -14.02 2.57 13.26
CA GLN A 263 -13.93 1.94 14.56
C GLN A 263 -14.03 3.00 15.67
N PRO A 264 -14.75 2.71 16.77
CA PRO A 264 -14.82 3.61 17.91
C PRO A 264 -13.47 3.70 18.62
N ALA A 265 -13.07 4.91 19.04
CA ALA A 265 -11.93 5.16 19.91
C ALA A 265 -12.33 6.12 21.03
N GLU A 266 -11.95 5.79 22.27
CA GLU A 266 -12.23 6.64 23.42
C GLU A 266 -11.09 7.63 23.66
N ILE A 267 -11.43 8.91 23.70
CA ILE A 267 -10.51 9.99 24.05
C ILE A 267 -10.94 10.53 25.41
N LYS A 268 -10.08 10.30 26.41
CA LYS A 268 -10.30 10.81 27.77
C LYS A 268 -10.16 12.32 27.80
N ALA A 269 -10.99 12.96 28.63
CA ALA A 269 -10.93 14.40 28.83
C ALA A 269 -9.53 14.83 29.33
N GLY A 270 -8.90 15.77 28.63
CA GLY A 270 -7.59 16.31 29.02
C GLY A 270 -6.38 15.41 28.75
N GLU A 271 -6.57 14.23 28.17
CA GLU A 271 -5.47 13.32 27.80
C GLU A 271 -5.28 13.26 26.29
N ALA A 272 -4.04 13.08 25.85
CA ALA A 272 -3.71 12.81 24.46
C ALA A 272 -3.99 11.34 24.11
N PHE A 273 -4.75 11.12 23.04
CA PHE A 273 -4.89 9.81 22.40
C PHE A 273 -3.84 9.69 21.30
N LEU A 274 -2.81 8.87 21.55
CA LEU A 274 -1.71 8.64 20.62
C LEU A 274 -2.02 7.42 19.76
N PHE A 275 -1.94 7.59 18.44
CA PHE A 275 -2.18 6.51 17.48
C PHE A 275 -1.50 6.80 16.14
N ARG A 276 -1.53 5.84 15.24
CA ARG A 276 -1.19 6.02 13.83
C ARG A 276 -2.13 5.19 12.96
N PHE A 277 -2.30 5.64 11.72
CA PHE A 277 -2.94 4.83 10.68
C PHE A 277 -1.94 3.84 10.09
N GLU A 278 -2.39 2.63 9.80
CA GLU A 278 -1.54 1.55 9.28
C GLU A 278 -1.60 1.47 7.75
N ILE A 279 -2.73 1.88 7.15
CA ILE A 279 -2.94 1.73 5.71
C ILE A 279 -2.25 2.87 4.94
N TYR A 280 -2.71 4.11 5.07
CA TYR A 280 -2.11 5.28 4.38
C TYR A 280 -1.22 6.11 5.32
N GLN A 281 -0.51 7.10 4.75
CA GLN A 281 0.13 8.20 5.50
C GLN A 281 -0.88 9.19 6.13
N TYR A 282 -2.14 8.76 6.19
CA TYR A 282 -3.27 9.54 6.64
C TYR A 282 -4.41 8.60 6.99
N GLY A 283 -5.43 9.14 7.62
CA GLY A 283 -6.69 8.44 7.80
C GLY A 283 -7.81 9.42 8.06
N TRP A 284 -8.90 8.91 8.58
CA TRP A 284 -10.15 9.66 8.69
C TRP A 284 -10.70 9.60 10.09
N LEU A 285 -11.05 10.78 10.61
CA LEU A 285 -11.80 10.96 11.83
C LEU A 285 -13.21 11.41 11.48
N LYS A 286 -14.22 10.68 11.97
CA LYS A 286 -15.63 11.04 11.82
C LYS A 286 -16.20 11.48 13.15
N LEU A 287 -16.85 12.64 13.15
CA LEU A 287 -17.46 13.25 14.32
C LEU A 287 -18.94 13.55 14.07
N PRO A 288 -19.79 13.51 15.11
CA PRO A 288 -21.16 13.99 15.04
C PRO A 288 -21.22 15.44 14.58
N TYR A 289 -22.23 15.76 13.76
CA TYR A 289 -22.47 17.09 13.23
C TYR A 289 -23.97 17.36 13.20
N PHE A 290 -24.39 18.64 13.15
CA PHE A 290 -25.81 19.00 13.29
C PHE A 290 -26.76 18.30 12.30
N ASN A 291 -26.27 17.87 11.14
CA ASN A 291 -27.03 17.15 10.11
C ASN A 291 -26.50 15.72 9.85
N GLY A 292 -25.91 15.09 10.87
CA GLY A 292 -25.42 13.71 10.80
C GLY A 292 -23.99 13.60 11.29
N SER A 293 -23.04 13.49 10.36
CA SER A 293 -21.62 13.37 10.70
C SER A 293 -20.73 14.09 9.70
N ARG A 294 -19.55 14.50 10.14
CA ARG A 294 -18.52 15.09 9.30
C ARG A 294 -17.23 14.29 9.43
N THR A 295 -16.56 14.06 8.30
CA THR A 295 -15.27 13.38 8.25
C THR A 295 -14.15 14.40 8.04
N TYR A 296 -13.04 14.20 8.74
CA TYR A 296 -11.82 14.99 8.71
C TYR A 296 -10.66 14.07 8.33
N LYS A 297 -9.81 14.53 7.41
CA LYS A 297 -8.58 13.82 7.05
C LYS A 297 -7.48 14.22 8.03
N LEU A 298 -6.86 13.22 8.66
CA LEU A 298 -5.76 13.38 9.59
C LEU A 298 -4.49 12.85 8.93
N MET A 299 -3.43 13.62 8.92
CA MET A 299 -2.15 13.24 8.34
C MET A 299 -1.23 12.69 9.43
N HIS A 300 -0.40 11.70 9.08
CA HIS A 300 0.72 11.27 9.93
C HIS A 300 1.66 12.44 10.23
N GLY A 301 2.28 12.42 11.42
CA GLY A 301 3.27 13.42 11.84
C GLY A 301 2.70 14.79 12.15
N LYS A 302 1.37 14.84 12.34
CA LYS A 302 0.61 16.04 12.69
C LYS A 302 -0.22 15.76 13.93
N ASP A 303 -0.25 16.74 14.80
CA ASP A 303 -1.08 16.69 16.00
C ASP A 303 -2.39 17.45 15.78
N TYR A 304 -3.45 17.01 16.46
CA TYR A 304 -4.79 17.54 16.26
C TYR A 304 -5.53 17.73 17.58
N SER A 305 -6.40 18.74 17.60
CA SER A 305 -7.33 18.97 18.71
C SER A 305 -8.77 19.02 18.21
N ILE A 306 -9.65 18.31 18.91
CA ILE A 306 -11.09 18.32 18.69
C ILE A 306 -11.71 19.37 19.61
N LEU A 307 -12.39 20.34 19.00
CA LEU A 307 -12.98 21.49 19.69
C LEU A 307 -14.49 21.46 19.54
N TRP A 308 -15.21 21.77 20.62
CA TRP A 308 -16.65 22.04 20.56
C TRP A 308 -16.91 23.52 20.30
N ASN A 309 -17.47 23.84 19.14
CA ASN A 309 -17.90 25.19 18.85
C ASN A 309 -19.28 25.45 19.46
N ARG A 310 -19.33 26.25 20.53
CA ARG A 310 -20.59 26.59 21.23
C ARG A 310 -21.58 27.39 20.37
N ARG A 311 -21.10 28.19 19.40
CA ARG A 311 -21.96 29.03 18.55
C ARG A 311 -22.63 28.20 17.46
N SER A 312 -21.87 27.37 16.77
CA SER A 312 -22.41 26.50 15.71
C SER A 312 -22.97 25.19 16.24
N LYS A 313 -22.74 24.87 17.53
CA LYS A 313 -23.09 23.59 18.17
C LYS A 313 -22.54 22.39 17.41
N ASN A 314 -21.28 22.47 16.99
CA ASN A 314 -20.62 21.43 16.22
C ASN A 314 -19.21 21.15 16.72
N TRP A 315 -18.77 19.91 16.54
CA TRP A 315 -17.37 19.55 16.67
C TRP A 315 -16.56 20.03 15.45
N THR A 316 -15.33 20.45 15.70
CA THR A 316 -14.35 20.82 14.68
C THR A 316 -13.00 20.22 15.03
N VAL A 317 -12.20 19.92 14.03
CA VAL A 317 -10.83 19.42 14.20
C VAL A 317 -9.87 20.51 13.74
N VAL A 318 -8.86 20.81 14.54
CA VAL A 318 -7.79 21.75 14.19
C VAL A 318 -6.45 21.02 14.26
N GLU A 319 -5.58 21.29 13.30
CA GLU A 319 -4.17 20.89 13.38
C GLU A 319 -3.49 21.77 14.45
N VAL A 320 -2.73 21.15 15.34
CA VAL A 320 -1.92 21.84 16.35
C VAL A 320 -0.60 22.22 15.68
N PRO A 321 -0.24 23.51 15.64
CA PRO A 321 1.06 23.92 15.11
C PRO A 321 2.20 23.30 15.91
N ASN A 322 3.21 22.79 15.20
CA ASN A 322 4.47 22.30 15.78
C ASN A 322 5.29 23.45 16.38
#